data_AF-A0A975BQU8-F1
#
_entry.id   AF-A0A975BQU8-F1
#
_cell.length_a   1.000
_cell.length_b   1.000
_cell.length_c   1.000
_cell.angle_alpha   90.00
_cell.angle_beta   90.00
_cell.angle_gamma   90.00
#
_symmetry.space_group_name_H-M   'P 1'
#
loop_
_entity.id
_entity.type
_entity.pdbx_description
1 polymer ?
#
loop_
_entity_poly.entity_id
_entity_poly.type
_entity_poly.pdbx_seq_one_letter_code
_entity_poly.pdbx_strand_id
1 'polypeptide(L)'
;MPKKINKSVTLLGVLLSLIIIDLILIPKTQAQIGINPWQTEEQLLKRSRDSFRRLQKAVRRDGFNSAICALNIWRSNSIDAGVFDQVKYDDFKKHIYKKSVAEILAWFKVCIREKWAKDADFWMRVYSVRSNTINAFDQALYDKMKASIQGIKK
;
A
#
# COMPACT_ATOMS: atom_id res chain seq x y z
N MET A 1 -55.46 -0.99 -34.54
CA MET A 1 -55.79 -2.18 -33.72
C MET A 1 -54.58 -2.56 -32.88
N PRO A 2 -54.76 -2.89 -31.59
CA PRO A 2 -53.72 -2.80 -30.56
C PRO A 2 -52.69 -3.93 -30.60
N LYS A 3 -51.43 -3.58 -30.34
CA LYS A 3 -50.26 -4.46 -30.25
C LYS A 3 -50.43 -5.40 -29.06
N LYS A 4 -50.53 -6.70 -29.30
CA LYS A 4 -50.58 -7.75 -28.25
C LYS A 4 -49.22 -7.78 -27.54
N ILE A 5 -49.13 -7.10 -26.40
CA ILE A 5 -47.94 -7.15 -25.54
C ILE A 5 -47.91 -8.52 -24.86
N ASN A 6 -46.83 -9.25 -25.09
CA ASN A 6 -46.67 -10.64 -24.68
C ASN A 6 -46.44 -10.69 -23.16
N LYS A 7 -47.43 -11.19 -22.41
CA LYS A 7 -47.45 -11.21 -20.92
C LYS A 7 -46.21 -11.86 -20.31
N SER A 8 -45.58 -12.80 -21.03
CA SER A 8 -44.36 -13.50 -20.63
C SER A 8 -43.12 -12.59 -20.57
N VAL A 9 -43.03 -11.59 -21.45
CA VAL A 9 -41.89 -10.64 -21.51
C VAL A 9 -41.98 -9.62 -20.38
N THR A 10 -43.19 -9.21 -20.01
CA THR A 10 -43.42 -8.34 -18.84
C THR A 10 -43.14 -9.08 -17.52
N LEU A 11 -43.46 -10.38 -17.42
CA LEU A 11 -43.19 -11.15 -16.20
C LEU A 11 -41.68 -11.34 -15.97
N LEU A 12 -40.92 -11.64 -17.03
CA LEU A 12 -39.46 -11.84 -16.95
C LEU A 12 -38.73 -10.55 -16.58
N GLY A 13 -39.17 -9.40 -17.12
CA GLY A 13 -38.61 -8.09 -16.80
C GLY A 13 -38.85 -7.66 -15.35
N VAL A 14 -40.03 -7.96 -14.79
CA VAL A 14 -40.33 -7.70 -13.37
C VAL A 14 -39.50 -8.61 -12.46
N LEU A 15 -39.35 -9.89 -12.80
CA LEU A 15 -38.53 -10.82 -12.02
C LEU A 15 -37.05 -10.41 -11.99
N LEU A 16 -36.49 -9.97 -13.12
CA LEU A 16 -35.11 -9.45 -13.17
C LEU A 16 -34.94 -8.15 -12.36
N SER A 17 -35.95 -7.27 -12.35
CA SER A 17 -35.89 -6.02 -11.60
C SER A 17 -35.92 -6.23 -10.07
N LEU A 18 -36.62 -7.26 -9.60
CA LEU A 18 -36.69 -7.60 -8.17
C LEU A 18 -35.36 -8.17 -7.66
N ILE A 19 -34.66 -8.99 -8.45
CA ILE A 19 -33.35 -9.56 -8.10
C ILE A 19 -32.27 -8.46 -7.98
N ILE A 20 -32.35 -7.39 -8.78
CA ILE A 20 -31.39 -6.28 -8.72
C ILE A 20 -31.60 -5.44 -7.45
N ILE A 21 -32.85 -5.30 -6.97
CA ILE A 21 -33.17 -4.52 -5.77
C ILE A 21 -32.64 -5.23 -4.51
N ASP A 22 -32.73 -6.55 -4.44
CA ASP A 22 -32.21 -7.34 -3.31
C ASP A 22 -30.69 -7.28 -3.20
N LEU A 23 -29.95 -7.14 -4.32
CA LEU A 23 -28.49 -7.01 -4.30
C LEU A 23 -28.00 -5.64 -3.77
N ILE A 24 -28.83 -4.60 -3.88
CA ILE A 24 -28.51 -3.23 -3.45
C ILE A 24 -28.87 -3.02 -1.96
N LEU A 25 -29.83 -3.80 -1.46
CA LEU A 25 -30.33 -3.72 -0.08
C LEU A 25 -29.68 -4.69 0.90
N ILE A 26 -28.68 -5.48 0.48
CA ILE A 26 -27.80 -6.14 1.45
C ILE A 26 -27.15 -5.00 2.26
N PRO A 27 -27.51 -4.80 3.54
CA PRO A 27 -26.76 -3.86 4.35
C PRO A 27 -25.32 -4.36 4.26
N LYS A 28 -24.39 -3.49 3.84
CA LYS A 28 -22.99 -3.74 4.13
C LYS A 28 -22.95 -3.87 5.63
N THR A 29 -22.99 -5.10 6.12
CA THR A 29 -22.65 -5.43 7.49
C THR A 29 -21.20 -4.98 7.56
N GLN A 30 -21.01 -3.72 7.97
CA GLN A 30 -19.75 -3.30 8.53
C GLN A 30 -19.54 -4.33 9.60
N ALA A 31 -18.59 -5.23 9.37
CA ALA A 31 -18.12 -6.12 10.41
C ALA A 31 -17.91 -5.20 11.60
N GLN A 32 -18.75 -5.36 12.63
CA GLN A 32 -18.56 -4.65 13.89
C GLN A 32 -17.15 -5.04 14.29
N ILE A 33 -16.21 -4.12 14.08
CA ILE A 33 -14.82 -4.27 14.50
C ILE A 33 -14.97 -4.52 15.99
N GLY A 34 -14.72 -5.75 16.41
CA GLY A 34 -14.96 -6.20 17.76
C GLY A 34 -14.19 -5.27 18.69
N ILE A 35 -14.89 -4.31 19.29
CA ILE A 35 -14.36 -3.53 20.39
C ILE A 35 -14.14 -4.60 21.46
N ASN A 36 -12.87 -4.98 21.67
CA ASN A 36 -12.53 -5.86 22.77
C ASN A 36 -13.19 -5.26 24.02
N PRO A 37 -13.90 -6.06 24.85
CA PRO A 37 -14.79 -5.55 25.90
C PRO A 37 -14.10 -4.67 26.97
N TRP A 38 -12.78 -4.51 26.90
CA TRP A 38 -11.93 -3.76 27.82
C TRP A 38 -11.37 -2.45 27.24
N GLN A 39 -11.69 -2.08 25.99
CA GLN A 39 -11.13 -0.90 25.33
C GLN A 39 -12.20 0.13 24.99
N THR A 40 -12.04 1.37 25.45
CA THR A 40 -12.95 2.47 25.10
C THR A 40 -12.61 3.06 23.72
N GLU A 41 -13.61 3.64 23.05
CA GLU A 41 -13.41 4.37 21.78
C GLU A 41 -12.32 5.44 21.91
N GLU A 42 -12.30 6.18 23.03
CA GLU A 42 -11.28 7.20 23.30
C GLU A 42 -9.86 6.61 23.33
N GLN A 43 -9.69 5.42 23.92
CA GLN A 43 -8.39 4.74 23.95
C GLN A 43 -7.94 4.33 22.54
N LEU A 44 -8.86 3.86 21.69
CA LEU A 44 -8.56 3.50 20.29
C LEU A 44 -8.15 4.74 19.49
N LEU A 45 -8.90 5.84 19.60
CA LEU A 45 -8.56 7.13 18.98
C LEU A 45 -7.22 7.66 19.47
N LYS A 46 -6.92 7.54 20.77
CA LYS A 46 -5.61 7.91 21.33
C LYS A 46 -4.48 7.08 20.73
N ARG A 47 -4.63 5.76 20.63
CA ARG A 47 -3.61 4.87 20.01
C ARG A 47 -3.37 5.20 18.54
N SER A 48 -4.43 5.46 17.77
CA SER A 48 -4.31 5.91 16.38
C SER A 48 -3.52 7.22 16.28
N ARG A 49 -3.86 8.24 17.08
CA ARG A 49 -3.13 9.53 17.10
C ARG A 49 -1.66 9.38 17.52
N ASP A 50 -1.38 8.60 18.56
CA ASP A 50 -0.03 8.40 19.06
C ASP A 50 0.85 7.64 18.06
N SER A 51 0.30 6.60 17.41
CA SER A 51 1.00 5.88 16.34
C SER A 51 1.20 6.73 15.09
N PHE A 52 0.27 7.64 14.77
CA PHE A 52 0.43 8.60 13.68
C PHE A 52 1.62 9.54 13.92
N ARG A 53 1.76 10.09 15.14
CA ARG A 53 2.91 10.93 15.52
C ARG A 53 4.23 10.16 15.40
N ARG A 54 4.24 8.88 15.80
CA ARG A 54 5.41 8.00 15.65
C ARG A 54 5.75 7.75 14.18
N LEU A 55 4.75 7.51 13.33
CA LEU A 55 4.93 7.39 11.87
C LEU A 55 5.56 8.66 11.29
N GLN A 56 5.02 9.84 11.61
CA GLN A 56 5.57 11.11 11.12
C GLN A 56 7.04 11.30 11.53
N LYS A 57 7.40 10.93 12.77
CA LYS A 57 8.79 10.96 13.23
C LYS A 57 9.66 9.97 12.46
N ALA A 58 9.21 8.72 12.32
CA ALA A 58 9.97 7.65 11.67
C ALA A 58 10.22 7.95 10.18
N VAL A 59 9.22 8.46 9.47
CA VAL A 59 9.35 8.89 8.07
C VAL A 59 10.43 9.96 7.91
N ARG A 60 10.48 10.93 8.84
CA ARG A 60 11.46 12.02 8.81
C ARG A 60 12.87 11.55 9.17
N ARG A 61 13.02 10.79 10.26
CA ARG A 61 14.32 10.57 10.91
C ARG A 61 14.90 9.17 10.73
N ASP A 62 14.05 8.16 10.53
CA ASP A 62 14.49 6.77 10.57
C ASP A 62 14.70 6.21 9.16
N GLY A 63 15.30 5.02 9.10
CA GLY A 63 15.47 4.24 7.88
C GLY A 63 14.19 3.50 7.46
N PHE A 64 14.22 2.90 6.27
CA PHE A 64 13.08 2.23 5.64
C PHE A 64 12.30 1.26 6.56
N ASN A 65 12.99 0.34 7.24
CA ASN A 65 12.34 -0.71 8.05
C ASN A 65 11.52 -0.11 9.20
N SER A 66 12.10 0.84 9.93
CA SER A 66 11.40 1.52 11.03
C SER A 66 10.19 2.30 10.54
N ALA A 67 10.31 2.99 9.41
CA ALA A 67 9.21 3.76 8.83
C ALA A 67 8.06 2.86 8.33
N ILE A 68 8.36 1.74 7.67
CA ILE A 68 7.33 0.76 7.24
C ILE A 68 6.64 0.11 8.44
N CYS A 69 7.40 -0.25 9.47
CA CYS A 69 6.83 -0.80 10.70
C CYS A 69 5.86 0.21 11.35
N ALA A 70 6.29 1.47 11.50
CA ALA A 70 5.45 2.53 12.04
C ALA A 70 4.19 2.78 11.17
N LEU A 71 4.31 2.67 9.85
CA LEU A 71 3.18 2.82 8.92
C LEU A 71 2.15 1.70 9.13
N ASN A 72 2.59 0.46 9.27
CA ASN A 72 1.72 -0.69 9.49
C ASN A 72 1.04 -0.64 10.86
N ILE A 73 1.75 -0.22 11.91
CA ILE A 73 1.19 -0.01 13.25
C ILE A 73 0.10 1.07 13.21
N TRP A 74 0.38 2.21 12.55
CA TRP A 74 -0.62 3.27 12.41
C TRP A 74 -1.84 2.82 11.60
N ARG A 75 -1.66 2.06 10.50
CA ARG A 75 -2.76 1.47 9.74
C ARG A 75 -3.65 0.59 10.63
N SER A 76 -3.05 -0.33 11.37
CA SER A 76 -3.79 -1.22 12.29
C SER A 76 -4.61 -0.41 13.30
N ASN A 77 -3.95 0.48 14.05
CA ASN A 77 -4.63 1.27 15.08
C ASN A 77 -5.72 2.19 14.52
N SER A 78 -5.56 2.68 13.28
CA SER A 78 -6.56 3.56 12.65
C SER A 78 -7.75 2.77 12.11
N ILE A 79 -7.54 1.53 11.68
CA ILE A 79 -8.63 0.60 11.34
C ILE A 79 -9.42 0.28 12.61
N ASP A 80 -8.73 -0.10 13.70
CA ASP A 80 -9.38 -0.42 14.98
C ASP A 80 -10.20 0.76 15.52
N ALA A 81 -9.72 1.99 15.32
CA ALA A 81 -10.40 3.21 15.73
C ALA A 81 -11.43 3.74 14.72
N GLY A 82 -11.66 3.07 13.58
CA GLY A 82 -12.63 3.50 12.56
C GLY A 82 -12.26 4.78 11.79
N VAL A 83 -11.01 5.22 11.85
CA VAL A 83 -10.52 6.50 11.27
C VAL A 83 -9.45 6.31 10.19
N PHE A 84 -9.35 5.09 9.62
CA PHE A 84 -8.35 4.79 8.61
C PHE A 84 -8.61 5.54 7.30
N ASP A 85 -7.55 6.17 6.78
CA ASP A 85 -7.54 6.93 5.53
C ASP A 85 -6.56 6.28 4.55
N GLN A 86 -7.12 5.65 3.51
CA GLN A 86 -6.37 4.92 2.50
C GLN A 86 -5.45 5.84 1.68
N VAL A 87 -5.91 7.05 1.33
CA VAL A 87 -5.13 8.01 0.53
C VAL A 87 -3.90 8.44 1.32
N LYS A 88 -4.08 8.78 2.59
CA LYS A 88 -2.97 9.15 3.48
C LYS A 88 -1.99 8.00 3.68
N TYR A 89 -2.48 6.77 3.80
CA TYR A 89 -1.62 5.58 3.87
C TYR A 89 -0.76 5.42 2.62
N ASP A 90 -1.37 5.53 1.44
CA ASP A 90 -0.67 5.39 0.16
C ASP A 90 0.37 6.50 -0.05
N ASP A 91 0.07 7.72 0.40
CA ASP A 91 1.03 8.84 0.36
C ASP A 91 2.25 8.59 1.25
N PHE A 92 2.04 8.15 2.51
CA PHE A 92 3.16 7.80 3.39
C PHE A 92 3.97 6.64 2.83
N LYS A 93 3.30 5.59 2.34
CA LYS A 93 3.95 4.45 1.69
C LYS A 93 4.81 4.94 0.52
N LYS A 94 4.24 5.71 -0.40
CA LYS A 94 4.97 6.26 -1.55
C LYS A 94 6.19 7.08 -1.12
N HIS A 95 6.05 7.92 -0.10
CA HIS A 95 7.15 8.74 0.42
C HIS A 95 8.28 7.87 1.01
N ILE A 96 7.95 6.87 1.84
CA ILE A 96 8.93 5.97 2.46
C ILE A 96 9.72 5.20 1.39
N TYR A 97 9.02 4.65 0.40
CA TYR A 97 9.66 3.90 -0.68
C TYR A 97 10.52 4.81 -1.58
N LYS A 98 10.09 6.04 -1.89
CA LYS A 98 10.91 7.02 -2.63
C LYS A 98 12.21 7.34 -1.90
N LYS A 99 12.14 7.66 -0.61
CA LYS A 99 13.33 7.90 0.22
C LYS A 99 14.28 6.70 0.18
N SER A 100 13.72 5.50 0.32
CA SER A 100 14.50 4.27 0.30
C SER A 100 15.16 3.98 -1.04
N VAL A 101 14.48 4.23 -2.16
CA VAL A 101 15.06 4.13 -3.51
C VAL A 101 16.25 5.07 -3.66
N ALA A 102 16.14 6.31 -3.18
CA ALA A 102 17.25 7.25 -3.21
C ALA A 102 18.47 6.77 -2.38
N GLU A 103 18.24 6.24 -1.18
CA GLU A 103 19.28 5.65 -0.33
C GLU A 103 19.97 4.45 -1.00
N ILE A 104 19.20 3.56 -1.63
CA ILE A 104 19.74 2.39 -2.36
C ILE A 104 20.66 2.83 -3.49
N LEU A 105 20.24 3.83 -4.28
CA LEU A 105 21.07 4.33 -5.38
C LEU A 105 22.36 4.99 -4.87
N ALA A 106 22.33 5.63 -3.70
CA ALA A 106 23.54 6.17 -3.07
C ALA A 106 24.49 5.04 -2.63
N TRP A 107 23.97 4.01 -1.95
CA TRP A 107 24.77 2.85 -1.54
C TRP A 107 25.32 2.07 -2.72
N PHE A 108 24.53 1.90 -3.78
CA PHE A 108 25.00 1.26 -5.01
C PHE A 108 26.22 1.98 -5.59
N LYS A 109 26.20 3.33 -5.66
CA LYS A 109 27.35 4.12 -6.14
C LYS A 109 28.59 3.91 -5.27
N VAL A 110 28.43 3.80 -3.94
CA VAL A 110 29.53 3.47 -3.03
C VAL A 110 30.09 2.09 -3.38
N CYS A 111 29.25 1.06 -3.49
CA CYS A 111 29.70 -0.29 -3.82
C CYS A 111 30.44 -0.35 -5.18
N ILE A 112 29.99 0.41 -6.18
CA ILE A 112 30.71 0.50 -7.46
C ILE A 112 32.10 1.13 -7.29
N ARG A 113 32.19 2.24 -6.55
CA ARG A 113 33.46 2.94 -6.31
C ARG A 113 34.47 2.07 -5.55
N GLU A 114 34.00 1.38 -4.51
CA GLU A 114 34.84 0.51 -3.68
C GLU A 114 35.03 -0.90 -4.27
N LYS A 115 34.48 -1.16 -5.47
CA LYS A 115 34.52 -2.47 -6.16
C LYS A 115 33.90 -3.63 -5.37
N TRP A 116 32.89 -3.37 -4.54
CA TRP A 116 32.14 -4.38 -3.78
C TRP A 116 31.03 -5.01 -4.62
N ALA A 117 31.41 -5.89 -5.54
CA ALA A 117 30.48 -6.45 -6.53
C ALA A 117 29.28 -7.20 -5.91
N LYS A 118 29.47 -7.92 -4.80
CA LYS A 118 28.39 -8.66 -4.12
C LYS A 118 27.36 -7.71 -3.50
N ASP A 119 27.81 -6.63 -2.86
CA ASP A 119 26.92 -5.65 -2.24
C ASP A 119 26.21 -4.79 -3.28
N ALA A 120 26.90 -4.43 -4.37
CA ALA A 120 26.27 -3.74 -5.50
C ALA A 120 25.12 -4.57 -6.10
N ASP A 121 25.33 -5.87 -6.25
CA ASP A 121 24.31 -6.82 -6.73
C ASP A 121 23.13 -6.96 -5.75
N PHE A 122 23.40 -6.95 -4.44
CA PHE A 122 22.36 -6.85 -3.41
C PHE A 122 21.53 -5.56 -3.58
N TRP A 123 22.17 -4.39 -3.61
CA TRP A 123 21.48 -3.11 -3.71
C TRP A 123 20.68 -2.97 -5.01
N MET A 124 21.18 -3.51 -6.12
CA MET A 124 20.44 -3.55 -7.39
C MET A 124 19.13 -4.36 -7.28
N ARG A 125 19.16 -5.54 -6.63
CA ARG A 125 17.92 -6.31 -6.38
C ARG A 125 16.95 -5.58 -5.46
N VAL A 126 17.45 -4.96 -4.39
CA VAL A 126 16.61 -4.19 -3.46
C VAL A 126 15.96 -3.00 -4.19
N TYR A 127 16.70 -2.32 -5.08
CA TYR A 127 16.14 -1.26 -5.93
C TYR A 127 14.97 -1.77 -6.76
N SER A 128 15.12 -2.92 -7.44
CA SER A 128 14.04 -3.49 -8.26
C SER A 128 12.76 -3.73 -7.44
N VAL A 129 12.88 -4.38 -6.28
CA VAL A 129 11.72 -4.67 -5.42
C VAL A 129 11.06 -3.38 -4.91
N ARG A 130 11.85 -2.44 -4.39
CA ARG A 130 11.30 -1.22 -3.78
C ARG A 130 10.72 -0.24 -4.79
N SER A 131 11.33 -0.10 -5.97
CA SER A 131 10.82 0.78 -7.03
C SER A 131 9.55 0.21 -7.69
N ASN A 132 9.48 -1.11 -7.92
CA ASN A 132 8.25 -1.76 -8.41
C ASN A 132 7.08 -1.57 -7.45
N THR A 133 7.33 -1.59 -6.14
CA THR A 133 6.27 -1.39 -5.12
C THR A 133 5.53 -0.05 -5.26
N ILE A 134 6.16 0.95 -5.87
CA ILE A 134 5.59 2.29 -6.11
C ILE A 134 5.46 2.64 -7.60
N ASN A 135 5.50 1.64 -8.49
CA ASN A 135 5.45 1.82 -9.95
C ASN A 135 6.49 2.83 -10.47
N ALA A 136 7.69 2.83 -9.87
CA ALA A 136 8.80 3.73 -10.22
C ALA A 136 10.03 2.97 -10.73
N PHE A 137 9.87 1.71 -11.14
CA PHE A 137 10.96 0.91 -11.67
C PHE A 137 11.38 1.42 -13.06
N ASP A 138 12.65 1.75 -13.20
CA ASP A 138 13.29 2.10 -14.47
C ASP A 138 14.19 0.95 -14.94
N GLN A 139 13.78 0.30 -16.02
CA GLN A 139 14.50 -0.82 -16.65
C GLN A 139 15.87 -0.40 -17.20
N ALA A 140 15.96 0.78 -17.83
CA ALA A 140 17.22 1.27 -18.40
C ALA A 140 18.23 1.58 -17.29
N LEU A 141 17.78 2.10 -16.14
CA LEU A 141 18.63 2.25 -14.96
C LEU A 141 19.11 0.89 -14.42
N TYR A 142 18.20 -0.08 -14.32
CA TYR A 142 18.53 -1.43 -13.85
C TYR A 142 19.61 -2.10 -14.71
N ASP A 143 19.49 -2.00 -16.04
CA ASP A 143 20.47 -2.55 -16.97
C ASP A 143 21.83 -1.85 -16.87
N LYS A 144 21.84 -0.53 -16.66
CA LYS A 144 23.07 0.22 -16.37
C LYS A 144 23.73 -0.26 -15.08
N MET A 145 22.95 -0.47 -14.00
CA MET A 145 23.48 -1.00 -12.74
C MET A 145 24.11 -2.38 -12.95
N LYS A 146 23.44 -3.26 -13.70
CA LYS A 146 23.95 -4.60 -14.03
C LYS A 146 25.28 -4.52 -14.79
N ALA A 147 25.38 -3.64 -15.79
CA ALA A 147 26.61 -3.41 -16.54
C ALA A 147 27.76 -2.88 -15.66
N SER A 148 27.47 -1.93 -14.76
CA SER A 148 28.46 -1.41 -13.81
C SER A 148 29.03 -2.49 -12.89
N ILE A 149 28.19 -3.40 -12.39
CA ILE A 149 28.63 -4.54 -11.57
C ILE A 149 29.57 -5.45 -12.37
N GLN A 150 29.26 -5.75 -13.64
CA GLN A 150 30.13 -6.58 -14.47
C GLN A 150 31.48 -5.91 -14.76
N GLY A 151 31.52 -4.58 -14.83
CA GLY A 151 32.76 -3.83 -15.00
C GLY A 151 33.73 -3.96 -13.84
N ILE A 152 33.24 -4.12 -12.60
CA ILE A 152 34.08 -4.22 -11.39
C ILE A 152 34.36 -5.67 -10.93
N LYS A 153 33.75 -6.67 -11.58
CA LYS A 153 34.04 -8.09 -11.33
C LYS A 153 35.31 -8.59 -12.02
N LYS A 154 35.86 -7.79 -12.93
CA LYS A 154 37.12 -8.03 -13.64
C LYS A 154 38.29 -7.61 -12.77
#